data_AF-A0A382Z8W3-F1
#
_entry.id   AF-A0A382Z8W3-F1
#
_cell.length_a   1.000
_cell.length_b   1.000
_cell.length_c   1.000
_cell.angle_alpha   90.00
_cell.angle_beta   90.00
_cell.angle_gamma   90.00
#
_symmetry.space_group_name_H-M   'P 1'
#
loop_
_entity.id
_entity.type
_entity.pdbx_description
1 polymer ?
#
loop_
_entity_poly.entity_id
_entity_poly.type
_entity_poly.pdbx_seq_one_letter_code
_entity_poly.pdbx_strand_id
1 'polypeptide(L)'
;MAVIVINAIIFTKDEPDILDIPQTVEAKKPVPNFSAYTDVKEKKEAFFNYLRPEVEKQNAYLLTLRHYVQTLYRKALANETLSEEDMARLEWLEEEYRVKPTQPLKTKLLALLQKIDVLPVELVLVQAANESAWGTSRFARKGYNFFGLWCFSKGCGFVPSRRNDGASHEVAKFDSLSR
;
A
#
# COMPACT_ATOMS: atom_id res chain seq x y z
N MET A 1 -16.49 19.92 52.51
CA MET A 1 -15.54 19.02 51.81
C MET A 1 -15.99 18.92 50.36
N ALA A 2 -15.23 19.49 49.43
CA ALA A 2 -15.57 19.50 48.01
C ALA A 2 -15.04 18.22 47.34
N VAL A 3 -15.94 17.43 46.75
CA VAL A 3 -15.57 16.27 45.94
C VAL A 3 -15.32 16.78 44.53
N ILE A 4 -14.06 16.77 44.12
CA ILE A 4 -13.64 17.11 42.76
C ILE A 4 -14.07 15.96 41.85
N VAL A 5 -15.06 16.20 41.00
CA VAL A 5 -15.38 15.33 39.87
C VAL A 5 -14.30 15.52 38.83
N ILE A 6 -13.33 14.61 38.78
CA ILE A 6 -12.36 14.54 37.70
C ILE A 6 -13.14 14.01 36.49
N ASN A 7 -13.59 14.92 35.62
CA ASN A 7 -13.99 14.58 34.26
C ASN A 7 -12.77 13.94 33.59
N ALA A 8 -12.77 12.61 33.50
CA ALA A 8 -11.87 11.89 32.63
C ALA A 8 -12.21 12.31 31.20
N ILE A 9 -11.42 13.23 30.67
CA ILE A 9 -11.39 13.52 29.24
C ILE A 9 -10.88 12.23 28.59
N ILE A 10 -11.81 11.41 28.14
CA ILE A 10 -11.53 10.29 27.25
C ILE A 10 -11.05 10.94 25.95
N PHE A 11 -9.74 11.09 25.80
CA PHE A 11 -9.15 11.29 24.50
C PHE A 11 -9.40 10.01 23.70
N THR A 12 -10.50 9.97 22.95
CA THR A 12 -10.62 9.08 21.80
C THR A 12 -9.59 9.57 20.79
N LYS A 13 -8.34 9.07 20.89
CA LYS A 13 -7.53 9.02 19.68
C LYS A 13 -8.29 8.06 18.79
N ASP A 14 -8.89 8.59 17.72
CA ASP A 14 -9.43 7.75 16.65
C ASP A 14 -8.33 6.77 16.27
N GLU A 15 -8.53 5.49 16.57
CA GLU A 15 -7.65 4.45 16.04
C GLU A 15 -7.79 4.50 14.52
N PRO A 16 -6.68 4.52 13.76
CA PRO A 16 -6.75 4.60 12.31
C PRO A 16 -7.59 3.44 11.79
N ASP A 17 -8.57 3.76 10.93
CA ASP A 17 -9.43 2.75 10.33
C ASP A 17 -8.57 1.87 9.40
N ILE A 18 -8.98 0.63 9.17
CA ILE A 18 -8.38 -0.18 8.11
C ILE A 18 -8.53 0.45 6.73
N LEU A 19 -9.45 1.40 6.54
CA LEU A 19 -9.58 2.20 5.33
C LEU A 19 -8.50 3.28 5.20
N ASP A 20 -7.79 3.62 6.28
CA ASP A 20 -6.72 4.62 6.30
C ASP A 20 -5.38 3.99 5.87
N ILE A 21 -5.12 3.96 4.56
CA ILE A 21 -3.83 3.50 4.03
C ILE A 21 -2.70 4.36 4.63
N PRO A 22 -1.75 3.75 5.38
CA PRO A 22 -0.74 4.53 6.06
C PRO A 22 0.26 5.13 5.09
N GLN A 23 0.87 6.23 5.53
CA GLN A 23 1.97 6.88 4.81
C GLN A 23 3.13 7.10 5.77
N THR A 24 4.36 6.86 5.29
CA THR A 24 5.57 7.24 6.03
C THR A 24 5.89 8.72 5.88
N VAL A 25 6.85 9.21 6.65
CA VAL A 25 7.40 10.56 6.48
C VAL A 25 8.14 10.65 5.14
N GLU A 26 8.78 9.57 4.72
CA GLU A 26 9.54 9.42 3.48
C GLU A 26 8.63 9.59 2.26
N ALA A 27 7.39 9.10 2.33
CA ALA A 27 6.41 9.30 1.27
C ALA A 27 6.08 10.77 0.99
N LYS A 28 6.28 11.66 1.97
CA LYS A 28 6.05 13.11 1.80
C LYS A 28 7.27 13.84 1.24
N LYS A 29 8.42 13.18 1.11
CA LYS A 29 9.68 13.76 0.62
C LYS A 29 9.86 13.46 -0.88
N PRO A 30 10.54 14.35 -1.63
CA PRO A 30 10.93 14.05 -3.00
C PRO A 30 11.89 12.87 -3.06
N VAL A 31 11.87 12.13 -4.18
CA VAL A 31 12.82 11.05 -4.44
C VAL A 31 14.27 11.58 -4.37
N PRO A 32 15.16 10.97 -3.57
CA PRO A 32 16.56 11.37 -3.50
C PRO A 32 17.26 11.34 -4.87
N ASN A 33 18.22 12.23 -5.06
CA ASN A 33 19.05 12.20 -6.27
C ASN A 33 20.12 11.09 -6.18
N PHE A 34 19.73 9.85 -6.44
CA PHE A 34 20.64 8.69 -6.40
C PHE A 34 21.76 8.75 -7.45
N SER A 35 21.67 9.61 -8.46
CA SER A 35 22.74 9.84 -9.43
C SER A 35 23.90 10.68 -8.87
N ALA A 36 23.74 11.31 -7.70
CA ALA A 36 24.79 12.11 -7.06
C ALA A 36 25.86 11.26 -6.35
N TYR A 37 25.59 9.99 -6.09
CA TYR A 37 26.55 9.08 -5.44
C TYR A 37 27.61 8.62 -6.43
N THR A 38 28.88 8.76 -6.03
CA THR A 38 30.04 8.24 -6.78
C THR A 38 30.36 6.80 -6.38
N ASP A 39 30.19 6.45 -5.11
CA ASP A 39 30.34 5.10 -4.60
C ASP A 39 29.06 4.27 -4.83
N VAL A 40 29.23 3.11 -5.48
CA VAL A 40 28.10 2.23 -5.83
C VAL A 40 27.48 1.59 -4.59
N LYS A 41 28.26 1.27 -3.56
CA LYS A 41 27.76 0.67 -2.32
C LYS A 41 26.92 1.69 -1.55
N GLU A 42 27.40 2.93 -1.41
CA GLU A 42 26.66 4.02 -0.77
C GLU A 42 25.33 4.29 -1.48
N LYS A 43 25.33 4.30 -2.83
CA LYS A 43 24.09 4.46 -3.61
C LYS A 43 23.06 3.38 -3.31
N LYS A 44 23.48 2.12 -3.25
CA LYS A 44 22.59 0.97 -2.98
C LYS A 44 22.02 1.04 -1.57
N GLU A 45 22.87 1.37 -0.60
CA GLU A 45 22.46 1.55 0.79
C GLU A 45 21.46 2.70 0.94
N ALA A 46 21.74 3.87 0.35
CA ALA A 46 20.83 5.00 0.35
C ALA A 46 19.47 4.66 -0.30
N PHE A 47 19.48 3.91 -1.41
CA PHE A 47 18.27 3.46 -2.08
C PHE A 47 17.42 2.56 -1.19
N PHE A 48 18.03 1.57 -0.53
CA PHE A 48 17.31 0.70 0.41
C PHE A 48 16.81 1.45 1.64
N ASN A 49 17.61 2.35 2.21
CA ASN A 49 17.20 3.16 3.37
C ASN A 49 16.02 4.08 3.06
N TYR A 50 15.91 4.55 1.82
CA TYR A 50 14.78 5.37 1.38
C TYR A 50 13.47 4.56 1.23
N LEU A 51 13.53 3.37 0.63
CA LEU A 51 12.34 2.56 0.32
C LEU A 51 11.88 1.67 1.48
N ARG A 52 12.81 1.12 2.28
CA ARG A 52 12.54 0.13 3.31
C ARG A 52 11.45 0.56 4.31
N PRO A 53 11.47 1.78 4.87
CA PRO A 53 10.45 2.18 5.83
C PRO A 53 9.03 2.10 5.27
N GLU A 54 8.87 2.44 3.98
CA GLU A 54 7.57 2.36 3.32
C GLU A 54 7.11 0.91 3.16
N VAL A 55 7.99 0.03 2.68
CA VAL A 55 7.66 -1.40 2.52
C VAL A 55 7.29 -2.03 3.86
N GLU A 56 8.04 -1.74 4.92
CA GLU A 56 7.75 -2.23 6.26
C GLU A 56 6.41 -1.70 6.78
N LYS A 57 6.10 -0.42 6.52
CA LYS A 57 4.84 0.20 6.92
C LYS A 57 3.65 -0.42 6.19
N GLN A 58 3.77 -0.68 4.89
CA GLN A 58 2.71 -1.33 4.11
C GLN A 58 2.53 -2.80 4.54
N ASN A 59 3.61 -3.53 4.81
CA ASN A 59 3.52 -4.89 5.36
C ASN A 59 2.81 -4.91 6.72
N ALA A 60 3.11 -3.97 7.62
CA ALA A 60 2.41 -3.87 8.90
C ALA A 60 0.90 -3.64 8.72
N TYR A 61 0.53 -2.80 7.75
CA TYR A 61 -0.87 -2.56 7.41
C TYR A 61 -1.57 -3.78 6.81
N LEU A 62 -0.92 -4.50 5.89
CA LEU A 62 -1.43 -5.75 5.34
C LEU A 62 -1.69 -6.80 6.43
N LEU A 63 -0.84 -6.85 7.47
CA LEU A 63 -1.09 -7.73 8.63
C LEU A 63 -2.34 -7.32 9.41
N THR A 64 -2.60 -6.02 9.58
CA THR A 64 -3.84 -5.52 10.20
C THR A 64 -5.07 -5.91 9.37
N LEU A 65 -5.02 -5.71 8.05
CA LEU A 65 -6.10 -6.15 7.14
C LEU A 65 -6.33 -7.66 7.23
N ARG A 66 -5.25 -8.44 7.21
CA ARG A 66 -5.31 -9.90 7.31
C ARG A 66 -5.91 -10.35 8.63
N HIS A 67 -5.52 -9.74 9.74
CA HIS A 67 -6.08 -10.02 11.06
C HIS A 67 -7.58 -9.70 11.12
N TYR A 68 -7.97 -8.58 10.53
CA TYR A 68 -9.37 -8.19 10.42
C TYR A 68 -10.20 -9.22 9.65
N VAL A 69 -9.75 -9.64 8.46
CA VAL A 69 -10.43 -10.68 7.67
C VAL A 69 -10.50 -12.02 8.41
N GLN A 70 -9.45 -12.40 9.16
CA GLN A 70 -9.49 -13.59 10.02
C GLN A 70 -10.56 -13.48 11.12
N THR A 71 -10.76 -12.29 11.69
CA THR A 71 -11.83 -12.04 12.66
C THR A 71 -13.21 -12.22 12.03
N LEU A 72 -13.45 -11.64 10.85
CA LEU A 72 -14.70 -11.85 10.10
C LEU A 72 -14.92 -13.34 9.78
N TYR A 73 -13.85 -14.05 9.44
CA TYR A 73 -13.92 -15.48 9.14
C TYR A 73 -14.31 -16.31 10.37
N ARG A 74 -13.77 -16.00 11.56
CA ARG A 74 -14.19 -16.64 12.82
C ARG A 74 -15.65 -16.39 13.13
N LYS A 75 -16.12 -15.13 13.01
CA LYS A 75 -17.54 -14.78 13.17
C LYS A 75 -18.42 -15.59 12.22
N ALA A 76 -18.05 -15.67 10.95
CA ALA A 76 -18.77 -16.44 9.94
C ALA A 76 -18.80 -17.95 10.26
N LEU A 77 -17.74 -18.53 10.82
CA LEU A 77 -17.73 -19.92 11.27
C LEU A 77 -18.66 -20.17 12.46
N ALA A 78 -18.74 -19.23 13.39
CA ALA A 78 -19.65 -19.26 14.54
C ALA A 78 -21.11 -18.91 14.18
N ASN A 79 -21.39 -18.57 12.92
CA ASN A 79 -22.68 -18.04 12.45
C ASN A 79 -23.11 -16.75 13.17
N GLU A 80 -22.14 -15.94 13.60
CA GLU A 80 -22.38 -14.60 14.13
C GLU A 80 -22.70 -13.62 12.99
N THR A 81 -23.56 -12.64 13.27
CA THR A 81 -23.86 -11.56 12.33
C THR A 81 -22.71 -10.56 12.25
N LEU A 82 -22.38 -10.09 11.05
CA LEU A 82 -21.45 -8.99 10.85
C LEU A 82 -22.16 -7.66 11.14
N SER A 83 -21.46 -6.68 11.73
CA SER A 83 -21.99 -5.33 11.92
C SER A 83 -22.09 -4.58 10.59
N GLU A 84 -22.80 -3.45 10.57
CA GLU A 84 -22.85 -2.58 9.38
C GLU A 84 -21.45 -2.07 8.99
N GLU A 85 -20.63 -1.72 9.99
CA GLU A 85 -19.24 -1.34 9.81
C GLU A 85 -18.41 -2.50 9.23
N ASP A 86 -18.66 -3.74 9.68
CA ASP A 86 -18.00 -4.92 9.13
C ASP A 86 -18.36 -5.15 7.66
N MET A 87 -19.63 -4.94 7.31
CA MET A 87 -20.11 -5.09 5.95
C MET A 87 -19.51 -4.02 5.02
N ALA A 88 -19.44 -2.76 5.47
CA ALA A 88 -18.83 -1.67 4.69
C ALA A 88 -17.32 -1.89 4.45
N ARG A 89 -16.60 -2.30 5.50
CA ARG A 89 -15.17 -2.66 5.39
C ARG A 89 -14.93 -3.87 4.50
N LEU A 90 -15.80 -4.88 4.58
CA LEU A 90 -15.74 -6.05 3.70
C LEU A 90 -16.00 -5.67 2.23
N GLU A 91 -16.97 -4.80 1.96
CA GLU A 91 -17.26 -4.30 0.60
C GLU A 91 -16.03 -3.58 0.01
N TRP A 92 -15.39 -2.71 0.79
CA TRP A 92 -14.15 -2.06 0.37
C TRP A 92 -13.03 -3.07 0.06
N LEU A 93 -12.84 -4.08 0.92
CA LEU A 93 -11.85 -5.15 0.69
C LEU A 93 -12.16 -5.97 -0.56
N GLU A 94 -13.45 -6.22 -0.85
CA GLU A 94 -13.89 -6.93 -2.05
C GLU A 94 -13.53 -6.16 -3.32
N GLU A 95 -13.77 -4.84 -3.33
CA GLU A 95 -13.40 -3.96 -4.44
C GLU A 95 -11.87 -3.92 -4.62
N GLU A 96 -11.12 -3.61 -3.55
CA GLU A 96 -9.67 -3.42 -3.57
C GLU A 96 -8.94 -4.70 -4.05
N TYR A 97 -9.32 -5.85 -3.51
CA TYR A 97 -8.67 -7.13 -3.83
C TYR A 97 -9.37 -7.90 -4.97
N ARG A 98 -10.37 -7.28 -5.60
CA ARG A 98 -11.15 -7.81 -6.74
C ARG A 98 -11.76 -9.19 -6.45
N VAL A 99 -12.38 -9.32 -5.28
CA VAL A 99 -13.15 -10.51 -4.88
C VAL A 99 -14.62 -10.27 -5.23
N LYS A 100 -15.27 -11.26 -5.87
CA LYS A 100 -16.64 -11.09 -6.36
C LYS A 100 -17.64 -11.04 -5.18
N PRO A 101 -18.51 -10.02 -5.10
CA PRO A 101 -19.46 -9.87 -3.99
C PRO A 101 -20.49 -11.00 -3.94
N THR A 102 -20.76 -11.63 -5.09
CA THR A 102 -21.74 -12.72 -5.25
C THR A 102 -21.32 -14.06 -4.65
N GLN A 103 -20.06 -14.19 -4.20
CA GLN A 103 -19.61 -15.42 -3.55
C GLN A 103 -20.19 -15.58 -2.14
N PRO A 104 -20.39 -16.82 -1.65
CA PRO A 104 -20.76 -17.05 -0.25
C PRO A 104 -19.75 -16.44 0.73
N LEU A 105 -20.22 -15.92 1.88
CA LEU A 105 -19.39 -15.18 2.85
C LEU A 105 -18.08 -15.90 3.22
N LYS A 106 -18.13 -17.20 3.54
CA LYS A 106 -16.92 -17.96 3.90
C LYS A 106 -15.93 -18.06 2.73
N THR A 107 -16.45 -18.21 1.51
CA THR A 107 -15.63 -18.30 0.29
C THR A 107 -14.94 -16.99 -0.03
N LYS A 108 -15.65 -15.86 0.05
CA LYS A 108 -15.04 -14.53 -0.17
C LYS A 108 -13.96 -14.21 0.86
N LEU A 109 -14.18 -14.54 2.14
CA LEU A 109 -13.20 -14.31 3.21
C LEU A 109 -11.93 -15.15 3.00
N LEU A 110 -12.06 -16.41 2.59
CA LEU A 110 -10.90 -17.23 2.23
C LEU A 110 -10.16 -16.69 1.00
N ALA A 111 -10.88 -16.19 -0.01
CA ALA A 111 -10.27 -15.56 -1.18
C ALA A 111 -9.50 -14.28 -0.81
N LEU A 112 -10.03 -13.47 0.11
CA LEU A 112 -9.31 -12.31 0.66
C LEU A 112 -8.04 -12.75 1.41
N LEU A 113 -8.11 -13.79 2.24
CA LEU A 113 -6.92 -14.34 2.93
C LEU A 113 -5.89 -14.97 1.99
N GLN A 114 -6.23 -15.28 0.74
CA GLN A 114 -5.23 -15.70 -0.25
C GLN A 114 -4.53 -14.51 -0.93
N LYS A 115 -5.14 -13.32 -0.90
CA LYS A 115 -4.67 -12.13 -1.61
C LYS A 115 -3.99 -11.10 -0.71
N ILE A 116 -4.42 -11.00 0.55
CA ILE A 116 -3.91 -10.04 1.53
C ILE A 116 -2.77 -10.69 2.29
N ASP A 117 -1.54 -10.54 1.81
CA ASP A 117 -0.36 -11.07 2.50
C ASP A 117 0.84 -10.16 2.35
N VAL A 118 1.78 -10.29 3.29
CA VAL A 118 3.03 -9.53 3.26
C VAL A 118 3.99 -10.09 2.23
N LEU A 119 4.89 -9.23 1.75
CA LEU A 119 6.01 -9.64 0.92
C LEU A 119 7.32 -9.51 1.72
N PRO A 120 8.30 -10.41 1.52
CA PRO A 120 9.63 -10.20 2.08
C PRO A 120 10.16 -8.82 1.67
N VAL A 121 10.60 -8.02 2.64
CA VAL A 121 11.04 -6.63 2.40
C VAL A 121 12.16 -6.61 1.36
N GLU A 122 13.10 -7.53 1.48
CA GLU A 122 14.24 -7.67 0.58
C GLU A 122 13.80 -7.95 -0.86
N LEU A 123 12.74 -8.75 -1.06
CA LEU A 123 12.20 -9.06 -2.40
C LEU A 123 11.68 -7.78 -3.08
N VAL A 124 10.90 -6.98 -2.35
CA VAL A 124 10.35 -5.72 -2.86
C VAL A 124 11.50 -4.75 -3.18
N LEU A 125 12.49 -4.64 -2.31
CA LEU A 125 13.64 -3.75 -2.50
C LEU A 125 14.50 -4.12 -3.71
N VAL A 126 14.80 -5.41 -3.92
CA VAL A 126 15.60 -5.84 -5.08
C VAL A 126 14.84 -5.69 -6.39
N GLN A 127 13.53 -5.92 -6.39
CA GLN A 127 12.69 -5.66 -7.57
C GLN A 127 12.66 -4.17 -7.90
N ALA A 128 12.38 -3.31 -6.92
CA ALA A 128 12.43 -1.86 -7.10
C ALA A 128 13.82 -1.41 -7.61
N ALA A 129 14.91 -1.97 -7.09
CA ALA A 129 16.26 -1.64 -7.55
C ALA A 129 16.48 -2.01 -9.03
N ASN A 130 16.05 -3.21 -9.43
CA ASN A 130 16.20 -3.69 -10.81
C ASN A 130 15.36 -2.86 -11.79
N GLU A 131 14.09 -2.61 -11.47
CA GLU A 131 13.16 -1.91 -12.36
C GLU A 131 13.42 -0.39 -12.46
N SER A 132 13.93 0.22 -11.39
CA SER A 132 14.20 1.67 -11.35
C SER A 132 15.66 2.05 -11.63
N ALA A 133 16.53 1.08 -11.89
CA ALA A 133 17.98 1.26 -11.94
C ALA A 133 18.51 1.98 -10.69
N TRP A 134 18.24 1.40 -9.51
CA TRP A 134 18.59 1.97 -8.21
C TRP A 134 18.06 3.40 -8.03
N GLY A 135 16.83 3.66 -8.47
CA GLY A 135 16.12 4.92 -8.33
C GLY A 135 16.53 6.04 -9.30
N THR A 136 17.47 5.78 -10.21
CA THR A 136 17.95 6.79 -11.18
C THR A 136 17.05 6.95 -12.41
N SER A 137 16.15 5.99 -12.66
CA SER A 137 15.16 6.06 -13.73
C SER A 137 14.39 7.38 -13.71
N ARG A 138 14.09 7.93 -14.89
CA ARG A 138 13.24 9.13 -15.01
C ARG A 138 11.85 8.89 -14.41
N PHE A 139 11.30 7.67 -14.54
CA PHE A 139 9.97 7.34 -14.06
C PHE A 139 9.92 7.26 -12.53
N ALA A 140 10.96 6.70 -11.90
CA ALA A 140 11.12 6.73 -10.46
C ALA A 140 11.26 8.18 -9.95
N ARG A 141 12.21 8.95 -10.50
CA ARG A 141 12.50 10.31 -10.01
C ARG A 141 11.37 11.32 -10.21
N LYS A 142 10.64 11.23 -11.33
CA LYS A 142 9.61 12.23 -11.70
C LYS A 142 8.18 11.78 -11.41
N GLY A 143 7.97 10.52 -11.04
CA GLY A 143 6.64 9.96 -10.87
C GLY A 143 6.53 8.84 -9.88
N TYR A 144 7.51 8.69 -8.98
CA TYR A 144 7.55 7.67 -7.93
C TYR A 144 7.29 6.24 -8.43
N ASN A 145 7.51 5.97 -9.72
CA ASN A 145 7.25 4.68 -10.32
C ASN A 145 8.54 3.83 -10.28
N PHE A 146 8.76 3.18 -9.15
CA PHE A 146 9.94 2.33 -8.91
C PHE A 146 9.84 0.94 -9.53
N PHE A 147 8.64 0.53 -9.95
CA PHE A 147 8.34 -0.82 -10.44
C PHE A 147 7.99 -0.87 -11.94
N GLY A 148 8.11 0.26 -12.65
CA GLY A 148 7.82 0.32 -14.08
C GLY A 148 6.35 0.08 -14.43
N LEU A 149 5.42 0.35 -13.51
CA LEU A 149 4.00 0.05 -13.69
C LEU A 149 3.40 0.80 -14.88
N TRP A 150 2.62 0.09 -15.67
CA TRP A 150 1.85 0.67 -16.77
C TRP A 150 0.45 1.03 -16.30
N CYS A 151 -0.15 1.99 -16.99
CA CYS A 151 -1.54 2.36 -16.83
C CYS A 151 -2.17 2.57 -18.22
N PHE A 152 -3.49 2.39 -18.30
CA PHE A 152 -4.20 2.25 -19.59
C PHE A 152 -5.27 3.33 -19.81
N SER A 153 -5.25 4.38 -18.99
CA SER A 153 -6.13 5.54 -19.11
C SER A 153 -5.33 6.72 -19.66
N LYS A 154 -5.87 7.47 -20.62
CA LYS A 154 -5.14 8.62 -21.17
C LYS A 154 -4.82 9.65 -20.08
N GLY A 155 -3.55 10.03 -19.95
CA GLY A 155 -3.08 11.01 -18.97
C GLY A 155 -2.78 10.44 -17.57
N CYS A 156 -2.78 9.12 -17.40
CA CYS A 156 -2.43 8.47 -16.13
C CYS A 156 -0.92 8.48 -15.83
N GLY A 157 -0.08 8.87 -16.79
CA GLY A 157 1.36 8.92 -16.55
C GLY A 157 2.20 9.50 -17.68
N PHE A 158 3.38 8.93 -17.88
CA PHE A 158 4.32 9.32 -18.91
C PHE A 158 4.03 8.57 -20.21
N VAL A 159 3.79 9.30 -21.30
CA VAL A 159 3.74 8.72 -22.64
C VAL A 159 5.15 8.28 -23.06
N PRO A 160 5.40 6.99 -23.34
CA PRO A 160 6.71 6.53 -23.80
C PRO A 160 7.02 7.06 -25.20
N SER A 161 8.22 7.60 -25.40
CA SER A 161 8.65 8.15 -26.69
C SER A 161 8.83 7.09 -27.79
N ARG A 162 8.93 5.81 -27.41
CA ARG A 162 9.11 4.66 -28.32
C ARG A 162 7.94 3.66 -28.25
N ARG A 163 6.73 4.10 -27.92
CA ARG A 163 5.58 3.17 -27.93
C ARG A 163 5.24 2.80 -29.37
N ASN A 164 4.87 1.54 -29.60
CA ASN A 164 4.38 1.08 -30.90
C ASN A 164 3.13 1.86 -31.31
N ASP A 165 2.93 2.04 -32.61
CA ASP A 165 1.71 2.62 -33.14
C ASP A 165 0.49 1.79 -32.67
N GLY A 166 -0.52 2.48 -32.16
CA GLY A 166 -1.73 1.86 -31.59
C GLY A 166 -1.64 1.45 -30.12
N ALA A 167 -0.47 1.54 -29.47
CA ALA A 167 -0.39 1.29 -28.03
C ALA A 167 -1.09 2.40 -27.22
N SER A 168 -1.99 2.01 -26.31
CA SER A 168 -2.74 2.93 -25.44
C SER A 168 -2.12 3.09 -24.04
N HIS A 169 -1.10 2.30 -23.69
CA HIS A 169 -0.48 2.35 -22.36
C HIS A 169 0.42 3.57 -22.17
N GLU A 170 0.47 4.04 -20.93
CA GLU A 170 1.41 5.02 -20.39
C GLU A 170 2.17 4.38 -19.21
N VAL A 171 3.32 4.95 -18.83
CA VAL A 171 4.03 4.55 -17.60
C VAL A 171 3.47 5.35 -16.45
N ALA A 172 2.83 4.69 -15.48
CA ALA A 172 2.08 5.33 -14.41
C ALA A 172 2.91 6.41 -13.68
N LYS A 173 2.24 7.47 -13.27
CA LYS A 173 2.79 8.50 -12.41
C LYS A 173 2.01 8.51 -11.11
N PHE A 174 2.74 8.40 -10.01
CA PHE A 174 2.21 8.42 -8.65
C PHE A 174 2.52 9.77 -8.01
N ASP A 175 1.75 10.11 -6.98
CA ASP A 175 1.86 11.39 -6.26
C ASP A 175 2.99 11.33 -5.23
N SER A 176 3.25 10.14 -4.70
CA SER A 176 4.18 9.91 -3.60
C SER A 176 4.72 8.48 -3.60
N LEU A 177 5.56 8.16 -2.61
CA LEU A 177 6.01 6.78 -2.40
C LEU A 177 4.89 5.83 -1.93
N SER A 178 3.85 6.35 -1.27
CA SER A 178 2.74 5.57 -0.72
C SER A 178 1.46 5.59 -1.58
N ARG A 179 1.40 6.42 -2.63
CA ARG A 179 0.19 6.66 -3.44
C ARG A 179 0.54 7.07 -4.85
#